data_AF-G3HVC9-F1
#
_entry.id   AF-G3HVC9-F1
#
_cell.length_a   1.000
_cell.length_b   1.000
_cell.length_c   1.000
_cell.angle_alpha   90.00
_cell.angle_beta   90.00
_cell.angle_gamma   90.00
#
_symmetry.space_group_name_H-M   'P 1'
#
loop_
_entity.id
_entity.type
_entity.pdbx_description
1 polymer ?
#
loop_
_entity_poly.entity_id
_entity_poly.type
_entity_poly.pdbx_seq_one_letter_code
_entity_poly.pdbx_strand_id
1 'polypeptide(L)'
;MARDKPRLLAALEVASAAMAKDEEAGKKQDALDLYQHSLGELLLLLAAEAPGRRQELLHTEVQNLMARAEYLKEQIKIRESHWEAETLDKEGLSEESVRSSCTLQ
;
A
#
# COMPACT_ATOMS: atom_id res chain seq x y z
N MET A 1 -14.87 -15.16 -15.93
CA MET A 1 -14.10 -15.93 -16.94
C MET A 1 -12.89 -16.68 -16.35
N ALA A 2 -12.76 -16.76 -15.01
CA ALA A 2 -11.64 -17.45 -14.35
C ALA A 2 -12.04 -18.78 -13.67
N ARG A 3 -13.32 -19.18 -13.72
CA ARG A 3 -13.84 -20.37 -13.00
C ARG A 3 -13.16 -21.69 -13.38
N ASP A 4 -12.55 -21.73 -14.55
CA ASP A 4 -11.78 -22.85 -15.09
C ASP A 4 -10.30 -22.86 -14.66
N LYS A 5 -9.81 -21.79 -14.02
CA LYS A 5 -8.41 -21.62 -13.60
C LYS A 5 -8.33 -21.30 -12.10
N PRO A 6 -8.24 -22.33 -11.23
CA PRO A 6 -8.22 -22.14 -9.77
C PRO A 6 -7.13 -21.19 -9.27
N ARG A 7 -5.93 -21.24 -9.87
CA ARG A 7 -4.83 -20.33 -9.52
C ARG A 7 -5.13 -18.87 -9.86
N LEU A 8 -5.79 -18.62 -11.00
CA LEU A 8 -6.22 -17.27 -11.37
C LEU A 8 -7.31 -16.76 -10.43
N LEU A 9 -8.26 -17.61 -10.04
CA LEU A 9 -9.26 -17.23 -9.04
C LEU A 9 -8.61 -16.89 -7.70
N ALA A 10 -7.69 -17.72 -7.20
CA ALA A 10 -7.01 -17.47 -5.93
C ALA A 10 -6.24 -16.13 -5.94
N ALA A 11 -5.49 -15.85 -7.00
CA ALA A 11 -4.77 -14.57 -7.13
C ALA A 11 -5.73 -13.36 -7.15
N LEU A 12 -6.88 -13.49 -7.83
CA LEU A 12 -7.92 -12.46 -7.85
C LEU A 12 -8.63 -12.29 -6.49
N GLU A 13 -8.82 -13.37 -5.73
CA GLU A 13 -9.36 -13.32 -4.37
C GLU A 13 -8.40 -12.58 -3.43
N VAL A 14 -7.09 -12.81 -3.55
CA VAL A 14 -6.09 -12.06 -2.77
C VAL A 14 -6.09 -10.58 -3.18
N ALA A 15 -6.19 -10.26 -4.48
CA ALA A 15 -6.34 -8.88 -4.93
C ALA A 15 -7.61 -8.22 -4.36
N SER A 16 -8.73 -8.96 -4.30
CA SER A 16 -9.96 -8.48 -3.66
C SER A 16 -9.78 -8.22 -2.16
N ALA A 17 -9.02 -9.06 -1.46
CA ALA A 17 -8.68 -8.83 -0.06
C ALA A 17 -7.77 -7.60 0.12
N ALA A 18 -6.84 -7.36 -0.80
CA ALA A 18 -6.01 -6.16 -0.82
C ALA A 18 -6.89 -4.90 -0.93
N MET A 19 -7.86 -4.90 -1.85
CA MET A 19 -8.79 -3.78 -2.04
C MET A 19 -9.66 -3.52 -0.81
N ALA A 20 -10.14 -4.56 -0.13
CA ALA A 20 -10.89 -4.40 1.11
C ALA A 20 -10.02 -3.79 2.23
N LYS A 21 -8.77 -4.25 2.38
CA LYS A 21 -7.84 -3.72 3.38
C LYS A 21 -7.38 -2.30 3.09
N ASP A 22 -7.28 -1.93 1.82
CA ASP A 22 -6.91 -0.58 1.36
C ASP A 22 -7.89 0.48 1.90
N GLU A 23 -9.17 0.10 2.04
CA GLU A 23 -10.23 0.95 2.60
C GLU A 23 -10.27 0.95 4.14
N GLU A 24 -9.61 -0.02 4.80
CA GLU A 24 -9.57 -0.12 6.26
C GLU A 24 -8.54 0.85 6.89
N ALA A 25 -8.98 1.64 7.86
CA ALA A 25 -8.12 2.56 8.59
C ALA A 25 -6.98 1.81 9.31
N GLY A 26 -5.74 2.25 9.09
CA GLY A 26 -4.55 1.66 9.72
C GLY A 26 -4.08 0.35 9.09
N LYS A 27 -4.69 -0.11 7.99
CA LYS A 27 -4.35 -1.36 7.30
C LYS A 27 -3.63 -1.18 5.96
N LYS A 28 -3.14 0.03 5.70
CA LYS A 28 -2.46 0.40 4.45
C LYS A 28 -1.26 -0.49 4.13
N GLN A 29 -0.43 -0.85 5.13
CA GLN A 29 0.72 -1.73 4.89
C GLN A 29 0.28 -3.16 4.56
N ASP A 30 -0.64 -3.73 5.36
CA ASP A 30 -1.24 -5.05 5.08
C ASP A 30 -1.84 -5.11 3.67
N ALA A 31 -2.53 -4.05 3.23
CA ALA A 31 -3.09 -3.94 1.89
C ALA A 31 -2.00 -3.90 0.81
N LEU A 32 -0.92 -3.13 1.02
CA LEU A 32 0.20 -3.04 0.08
C LEU A 32 0.90 -4.40 -0.09
N ASP A 33 1.08 -5.17 0.98
CA ASP A 33 1.68 -6.50 0.94
C ASP A 33 0.81 -7.47 0.12
N LEU A 34 -0.52 -7.41 0.27
CA LEU A 34 -1.45 -8.22 -0.52
C LEU A 34 -1.51 -7.78 -1.99
N TYR A 35 -1.44 -6.48 -2.27
CA TYR A 35 -1.31 -6.00 -3.65
C TYR A 35 -0.04 -6.53 -4.29
N GLN A 36 1.11 -6.44 -3.61
CA GLN A 36 2.38 -6.92 -4.14
C GLN A 36 2.34 -8.44 -4.40
N HIS A 37 1.79 -9.22 -3.46
CA HIS A 37 1.66 -10.66 -3.63
C HIS A 37 0.75 -11.03 -4.81
N SER A 38 -0.47 -10.49 -4.85
CA SER A 38 -1.43 -10.79 -5.92
C SER A 38 -0.94 -10.32 -7.29
N LEU A 39 -0.34 -9.13 -7.40
CA LEU A 39 0.24 -8.63 -8.66
C LEU A 39 1.38 -9.53 -9.14
N GLY A 40 2.24 -10.02 -8.25
CA GLY A 40 3.29 -10.97 -8.61
C GLY A 40 2.74 -12.24 -9.26
N GLU A 41 1.68 -12.81 -8.71
CA GLU A 41 1.02 -13.98 -9.30
C GLU A 41 0.29 -13.65 -10.62
N LEU A 42 -0.47 -12.56 -10.64
CA LEU A 42 -1.26 -12.16 -11.80
C LEU A 42 -0.38 -11.82 -13.02
N LEU A 43 0.81 -11.24 -12.83
CA LEU A 43 1.76 -10.99 -13.90
C LEU A 43 2.27 -12.28 -14.55
N LEU A 44 2.58 -13.31 -13.75
CA LEU A 44 2.97 -14.63 -14.25
C LEU A 44 1.82 -15.31 -14.99
N LEU A 45 0.60 -15.20 -14.47
CA LEU A 45 -0.60 -15.75 -15.09
C LEU A 45 -0.95 -15.03 -16.41
N LEU A 46 -0.78 -13.71 -16.47
CA LEU A 46 -0.99 -12.90 -17.66
C LEU A 46 -0.01 -13.27 -18.77
N ALA A 47 1.27 -13.48 -18.42
CA ALA A 47 2.29 -13.93 -19.37
C ALA A 47 1.99 -15.32 -19.96
N ALA A 48 1.30 -16.18 -19.21
CA ALA A 48 0.88 -17.50 -19.62
C ALA A 48 -0.54 -17.56 -20.23
N GLU A 49 -1.25 -16.44 -20.32
CA GLU A 49 -2.62 -16.40 -20.82
C GLU A 49 -2.64 -16.38 -22.36
N ALA A 50 -3.45 -17.26 -22.95
CA ALA A 50 -3.62 -17.30 -24.40
C ALA A 50 -4.28 -15.99 -24.90
N PRO A 51 -3.93 -15.52 -26.12
CA PRO A 51 -4.48 -14.29 -26.64
C PRO A 51 -6.00 -14.34 -26.75
N GLY A 52 -6.63 -13.22 -26.40
CA GLY A 52 -8.08 -13.02 -26.51
C GLY A 52 -8.67 -12.29 -25.31
N ARG A 53 -10.00 -12.27 -25.25
CA ARG A 53 -10.76 -11.44 -24.29
C ARG A 53 -10.35 -11.60 -22.84
N ARG A 54 -9.99 -12.82 -22.39
CA ARG A 54 -9.56 -13.02 -21.00
C ARG A 54 -8.21 -12.35 -20.72
N GLN A 55 -7.27 -12.44 -21.65
CA GLN A 55 -5.97 -11.78 -21.53
C GLN A 55 -6.12 -10.26 -21.47
N GLU A 56 -6.97 -9.68 -22.33
CA GLU A 56 -7.25 -8.24 -22.35
C GLU A 56 -7.87 -7.74 -21.03
N LEU A 57 -8.84 -8.49 -20.51
CA LEU A 57 -9.46 -8.19 -19.21
C LEU A 57 -8.45 -8.32 -18.07
N LEU A 58 -7.64 -9.38 -18.07
CA LEU A 58 -6.61 -9.59 -17.05
C LEU A 58 -5.53 -8.51 -17.10
N HIS A 59 -5.09 -8.12 -18.29
CA HIS A 59 -4.14 -7.01 -18.47
C HIS A 59 -4.71 -5.70 -17.90
N THR A 60 -5.96 -5.37 -18.23
CA THR A 60 -6.63 -4.16 -17.71
C THR A 60 -6.73 -4.20 -16.19
N GLU A 61 -7.10 -5.35 -15.61
CA GLU A 61 -7.19 -5.50 -14.16
C GLU A 61 -5.84 -5.36 -13.46
N VAL A 62 -4.78 -5.95 -14.02
CA VAL A 62 -3.41 -5.80 -13.50
C VAL A 62 -2.98 -4.33 -13.51
N GLN A 63 -3.25 -3.58 -14.58
CA GLN A 63 -2.93 -2.15 -14.65
C GLN A 63 -3.68 -1.34 -13.57
N ASN A 64 -4.98 -1.62 -13.36
CA ASN A 64 -5.76 -0.95 -12.33
C ASN A 64 -5.23 -1.26 -10.92
N LEU A 65 -4.89 -2.52 -10.64
CA LEU A 65 -4.34 -2.93 -9.35
C LEU A 65 -2.96 -2.32 -9.09
N MET A 66 -2.11 -2.25 -10.11
CA MET A 66 -0.80 -1.58 -10.02
C MET A 66 -0.96 -0.10 -9.68
N ALA A 67 -1.80 0.63 -10.41
CA ALA A 67 -2.05 2.05 -10.17
C ALA A 67 -2.56 2.31 -8.74
N ARG A 68 -3.45 1.45 -8.23
CA ARG A 68 -3.91 1.52 -6.83
C ARG A 68 -2.80 1.27 -5.83
N ALA A 69 -1.99 0.23 -6.03
CA ALA A 69 -0.88 -0.10 -5.16
C ALA A 69 0.18 1.03 -5.10
N GLU A 70 0.49 1.63 -6.24
CA GLU A 70 1.39 2.78 -6.35
C GLU A 70 0.85 4.01 -5.60
N TYR A 71 -0.44 4.31 -5.78
CA TYR A 71 -1.09 5.39 -5.06
C TYR A 71 -1.11 5.16 -3.54
N LEU A 72 -1.39 3.93 -3.09
CA LEU A 72 -1.37 3.56 -1.69
C LEU A 72 0.04 3.70 -1.10
N LYS A 73 1.08 3.25 -1.83
CA LYS A 73 2.48 3.40 -1.44
C LYS A 73 2.85 4.87 -1.21
N GLU A 74 2.42 5.77 -2.11
CA GLU A 74 2.69 7.20 -1.95
C GLU A 74 1.96 7.79 -0.73
N GLN A 75 0.71 7.37 -0.47
CA GLN A 75 0.01 7.79 0.75
C GLN A 75 0.69 7.35 2.04
N ILE A 76 1.25 6.14 2.08
CA ILE A 76 2.00 5.64 3.24
C ILE A 76 3.23 6.51 3.47
N LYS A 77 4.02 6.73 2.41
CA LYS A 77 5.22 7.56 2.44
C LYS A 77 4.95 9.00 2.91
N ILE A 78 3.90 9.64 2.39
CA ILE A 78 3.52 11.00 2.81
C ILE A 78 3.19 11.02 4.31
N ARG A 79 2.42 10.04 4.78
CA ARG A 79 2.06 9.94 6.21
C ARG A 79 3.31 9.77 7.08
N GLU A 80 4.23 8.90 6.70
CA GLU A 80 5.49 8.68 7.44
C GLU A 80 6.32 9.96 7.52
N SER A 81 6.52 10.65 6.39
CA SER A 81 7.27 11.91 6.36
C SER A 81 6.64 13.02 7.23
N HIS A 82 5.31 13.09 7.30
CA HIS A 82 4.60 14.03 8.16
C HIS A 82 4.84 13.73 9.65
N TRP A 83 4.80 12.45 10.04
CA TRP A 83 5.10 12.06 11.41
C TRP A 83 6.56 12.38 11.80
N GLU A 84 7.52 12.13 10.91
CA GLU A 84 8.93 12.46 11.14
C GLU A 84 9.18 13.96 11.33
N ALA A 85 8.50 14.81 10.55
CA ALA A 85 8.60 16.27 10.70
C ALA A 85 8.03 16.77 12.04
N GLU A 86 6.85 16.28 12.44
CA GLU A 86 6.21 16.69 13.70
C GLU A 86 6.97 16.23 14.95
N THR A 87 7.71 15.13 14.90
CA THR A 87 8.53 14.66 16.03
C THR A 87 9.76 15.54 16.25
N LEU A 88 10.41 15.99 15.17
CA LEU A 88 11.59 16.86 15.22
C LEU A 88 11.25 18.25 15.77
N ASP A 89 10.08 18.79 15.43
CA ASP A 89 9.61 20.09 15.94
C ASP A 89 9.32 20.07 17.45
N LYS A 90 8.97 18.90 18.03
CA LYS A 90 8.70 18.76 19.46
C LYS A 90 9.97 18.54 20.30
N GLU A 91 10.99 17.93 19.73
CA GLU A 91 12.28 17.72 20.39
C GLU A 91 13.07 19.04 20.50
N GLY A 92 12.95 19.95 19.52
CA GLY A 92 13.59 21.27 19.56
C GLY A 92 13.05 22.23 20.63
N LEU A 93 11.83 22.03 21.12
CA LEU A 93 11.20 22.89 22.15
C LEU A 93 11.38 22.38 23.58
N SER A 94 11.81 21.12 23.77
CA SER A 94 12.05 20.56 25.11
C SER A 94 13.40 20.98 25.71
N GLU A 95 14.40 21.32 24.88
CA GLU A 95 15.75 21.61 25.38
C GLU A 95 15.94 23.06 25.88
N GLU A 96 15.05 24.00 25.54
CA GLU A 96 15.17 25.40 25.96
C GLU A 96 14.46 25.72 27.31
N SER A 97 13.55 24.85 27.78
CA SER A 97 12.71 25.15 28.96
C SER A 97 13.41 24.93 30.32
N VAL A 98 14.59 24.30 30.37
CA VAL A 98 15.24 23.92 31.64
C VAL A 98 16.25 24.95 32.18
N ARG A 99 16.45 26.10 31.54
CA ARG A 99 17.50 27.08 31.95
C ARG A 99 17.04 28.28 32.78
N SER A 100 15.76 28.44 33.10
CA SER A 100 15.32 29.50 34.03
C SER A 100 15.42 29.06 35.49
N SER A 101 16.63 28.70 35.94
CA SER A 101 16.94 28.48 37.34
C SER A 101 17.51 29.76 37.98
N CYS A 102 16.67 30.40 38.79
CA CYS A 102 17.00 31.17 39.99
C CYS A 102 18.06 32.29 39.88
N THR A 103 17.60 33.55 39.86
CA THR A 103 18.31 34.64 40.55
C THR A 103 17.34 35.35 41.49
N LEU A 104 17.30 34.90 42.74
CA LEU A 104 16.92 35.74 43.88
C LEU A 104 18.24 36.13 44.55
N GLN A 105 18.62 37.41 44.44
CA GLN A 105 19.40 38.13 45.45
C GLN A 105 19.29 39.63 45.23
#